data_AF-A0A3G3IHB2-F1
#
_entry.id   AF-A0A3G3IHB2-F1
#
_cell.length_a   1.000
_cell.length_b   1.000
_cell.length_c   1.000
_cell.angle_alpha   90.00
_cell.angle_beta   90.00
_cell.angle_gamma   90.00
#
_symmetry.space_group_name_H-M   'P 1'
#
loop_
_entity.id
_entity.type
_entity.pdbx_description
1 polymer ?
#
loop_
_entity_poly.entity_id
_entity_poly.type
_entity_poly.pdbx_seq_one_letter_code
_entity_poly.pdbx_strand_id
1 'polypeptide(L)'
;MGCVIVYDETRSDDQGSNSVYNILARVNSEGSGIYMNNDIYEDLVDKDGNPVSDSIPDRNGVNFYKVNADGTKYVDADCKAAWGGLICGTPGNTSIQHVQMKEMVEKMGLSFILYETGSSLSSSSVYYINTIVNYDKAMNSESNNGVQLDIGILWEPQFSYIVDVPSTETFKSLGLTNDFFPGHTCCVLGGYTSYISSHSEATERFLAAYVKTVQWVQNANNPMTTEMDPLNPGKTVYETLVSTCAQSTGLNEDVIKDALSSIAYTYGDDDGNGSTDLHLLKKDISGIVTSNSSNLKYSMEDLGFQNSIQFANRFVDESYLMNAIALDGSSLTGSYRITVAAISGDIHQIALQVGLARDIFAEYGVNVSVAYQSNGAGVAVALQNGSAQFGFLGAPPATITAVNGQLITV
;
A
#
# COMPACT_ATOMS: atom_id res chain seq x y z
N MET A 1 18.06 -14.35 24.45
CA MET A 1 18.66 -15.37 23.57
C MET A 1 17.96 -15.25 22.24
N GLY A 2 18.64 -14.70 21.22
CA GLY A 2 18.06 -14.47 19.90
C GLY A 2 17.89 -15.79 19.16
N CYS A 3 16.67 -16.13 18.78
CA CYS A 3 16.40 -17.22 17.87
C CYS A 3 16.69 -16.71 16.45
N VAL A 4 17.76 -17.23 15.84
CA VAL A 4 17.96 -17.13 14.39
C VAL A 4 16.97 -18.10 13.77
N ILE A 5 15.89 -17.57 13.19
CA ILE A 5 14.91 -18.35 12.44
C ILE A 5 15.45 -18.47 11.02
N VAL A 6 15.83 -19.68 10.63
CA VAL A 6 16.28 -20.00 9.27
C VAL A 6 15.02 -20.24 8.43
N TYR A 7 14.87 -19.46 7.36
CA TYR A 7 13.86 -19.66 6.32
C TYR A 7 14.20 -20.94 5.54
N ASP A 8 13.23 -21.85 5.36
CA ASP A 8 13.41 -23.10 4.64
C ASP A 8 12.61 -23.07 3.33
N GLU A 9 13.32 -22.86 2.23
CA GLU A 9 12.82 -22.75 0.85
C GLU A 9 12.28 -24.08 0.28
N THR A 10 12.40 -25.20 1.01
CA THR A 10 12.16 -26.55 0.43
C THR A 10 10.76 -27.13 0.64
N ARG A 11 9.85 -26.43 1.36
CA ARG A 11 8.48 -26.93 1.60
C ARG A 11 7.50 -26.37 0.57
N SER A 12 7.27 -27.10 -0.52
CA SER A 12 6.05 -26.93 -1.32
C SER A 12 4.89 -27.67 -0.64
N ASP A 13 3.84 -26.94 -0.30
CA ASP A 13 2.70 -27.43 0.47
C ASP A 13 1.54 -27.73 -0.50
N ASP A 14 1.76 -28.67 -1.44
CA ASP A 14 0.85 -29.01 -2.54
C ASP A 14 -0.22 -30.06 -2.16
N GLN A 15 -0.84 -29.90 -0.99
CA GLN A 15 -1.93 -30.77 -0.53
C GLN A 15 -3.24 -29.96 -0.56
N GLY A 16 -4.02 -30.12 -1.64
CA GLY A 16 -5.42 -29.70 -1.81
C GLY A 16 -5.82 -28.36 -1.18
N SER A 17 -5.78 -27.26 -1.94
CA SER A 17 -5.96 -25.91 -1.38
C SER A 17 -7.42 -25.55 -1.06
N ASN A 18 -7.74 -25.40 0.22
CA ASN A 18 -8.86 -24.56 0.67
C ASN A 18 -8.43 -23.09 0.67
N SER A 19 -7.99 -22.59 -0.49
CA SER A 19 -7.68 -21.17 -0.69
C SER A 19 -8.75 -20.54 -1.59
N VAL A 20 -9.27 -19.38 -1.19
CA VAL A 20 -10.19 -18.59 -2.01
C VAL A 20 -9.42 -17.68 -2.97
N TYR A 21 -8.33 -17.07 -2.50
CA TYR A 21 -7.39 -16.35 -3.36
C TYR A 21 -5.96 -16.44 -2.80
N ASN A 22 -4.98 -16.27 -3.68
CA ASN A 22 -3.55 -16.27 -3.37
C ASN A 22 -2.91 -14.95 -3.80
N ILE A 23 -1.82 -14.56 -3.12
CA ILE A 23 -0.98 -13.43 -3.56
C ILE A 23 0.01 -13.95 -4.60
N LEU A 24 0.09 -13.27 -5.74
CA LEU A 24 0.87 -13.70 -6.90
C LEU A 24 2.07 -12.80 -7.19
N ALA A 25 2.00 -11.53 -6.80
CA ALA A 25 3.05 -10.56 -7.08
C ALA A 25 2.97 -9.38 -6.10
N ARG A 26 4.06 -8.62 -6.01
CA ARG A 26 4.06 -7.28 -5.45
C ARG A 26 3.47 -6.27 -6.44
N VAL A 27 3.18 -5.08 -5.94
CA VAL A 27 2.74 -3.94 -6.76
C VAL A 27 3.65 -2.74 -6.55
N ASN A 28 4.01 -2.49 -5.29
CA ASN A 28 4.89 -1.43 -4.87
C ASN A 28 5.39 -1.67 -3.44
N SER A 29 6.51 -1.04 -3.12
CA SER A 29 6.85 -0.65 -1.75
C SER A 29 6.56 0.84 -1.64
N GLU A 30 5.96 1.30 -0.55
CA GLU A 30 5.76 2.73 -0.24
C GLU A 30 4.62 3.46 -0.98
N GLY A 31 4.38 4.72 -0.58
CA GLY A 31 3.36 5.59 -1.19
C GLY A 31 2.20 5.98 -0.27
N SER A 32 2.46 6.14 1.03
CA SER A 32 1.53 6.81 1.93
C SER A 32 2.28 7.85 2.75
N GLY A 33 1.59 8.90 3.17
CA GLY A 33 2.15 9.95 4.01
C GLY A 33 1.25 10.28 5.19
N ILE A 34 1.90 10.72 6.27
CA ILE A 34 1.25 11.18 7.50
C ILE A 34 1.18 12.71 7.42
N TYR A 35 -0.02 13.25 7.53
CA TYR A 35 -0.28 14.69 7.53
C TYR A 35 -0.82 15.12 8.89
N MET A 36 -0.60 16.38 9.25
CA MET A 36 -0.96 16.95 10.54
C MET A 36 -1.55 18.33 10.38
N ASN A 37 -2.55 18.65 11.21
CA ASN A 37 -3.18 19.94 11.22
C ASN A 37 -2.15 21.00 11.62
N ASN A 38 -2.05 22.06 10.83
CA ASN A 38 -1.07 23.13 11.00
C ASN A 38 -1.22 23.85 12.36
N ASP A 39 -2.43 23.86 12.93
CA ASP A 39 -2.71 24.49 14.23
C ASP A 39 -2.11 23.73 15.44
N ILE A 40 -1.59 22.52 15.22
CA ILE A 40 -1.04 21.65 16.27
C ILE A 40 0.48 21.76 16.34
N TYR A 41 1.09 22.37 15.32
CA TYR A 41 2.52 22.54 15.17
C TYR A 41 2.98 23.83 15.91
N GLU A 42 4.11 23.78 16.63
CA GLU A 42 4.89 24.99 17.00
C GLU A 42 6.17 25.13 16.14
N ASP A 43 6.14 25.98 15.09
CA ASP A 43 7.28 26.18 14.14
C ASP A 43 8.52 26.56 14.94
N LEU A 44 9.54 25.69 14.95
CA LEU A 44 10.80 25.97 15.60
C LEU A 44 11.47 27.09 14.81
N VAL A 45 11.36 28.30 15.36
CA VAL A 45 11.97 29.49 14.78
C VAL A 45 13.34 29.73 15.38
N ASP A 46 14.28 30.22 14.58
CA ASP A 46 15.54 30.74 15.08
C ASP A 46 15.31 31.99 15.95
N LYS A 47 16.38 32.49 16.57
CA LYS A 47 16.35 33.72 17.39
C LYS A 47 15.82 34.96 16.66
N ASP A 48 15.75 34.91 15.33
CA ASP A 48 15.34 35.99 14.45
C ASP A 48 13.91 35.77 13.91
N GLY A 49 13.23 34.70 14.34
CA GLY A 49 11.85 34.37 13.98
C GLY A 49 11.68 33.61 12.66
N ASN A 50 12.78 33.11 12.06
CA ASN A 50 12.71 32.35 10.82
C ASN A 50 12.55 30.85 11.10
N PRO A 51 11.72 30.11 10.35
CA PRO A 51 11.63 28.66 10.47
C PRO A 51 13.00 27.99 10.33
N VAL A 52 13.36 27.11 11.26
CA VAL A 52 14.55 26.27 11.19
C VAL A 52 14.24 25.10 10.27
N SER A 53 14.87 25.07 9.09
CA SER A 53 14.53 24.20 7.94
C SER A 53 14.63 22.68 8.17
N ASP A 54 15.06 22.22 9.35
CA ASP A 54 15.24 20.80 9.69
C ASP A 54 14.77 20.46 11.11
N SER A 55 13.93 21.33 11.67
CA SER A 55 13.38 21.11 13.01
C SER A 55 12.33 20.00 12.99
N ILE A 56 12.43 19.09 13.97
CA ILE A 56 11.40 18.08 14.15
C ILE A 56 10.16 18.78 14.73
N PRO A 57 8.96 18.60 14.14
CA PRO A 57 7.73 19.13 14.70
C PRO A 57 7.57 18.68 16.15
N ASP A 58 7.18 19.62 17.00
CA ASP A 58 6.87 19.35 18.40
C ASP A 58 5.48 19.88 18.79
N ARG A 59 4.96 19.34 19.89
CA ARG A 59 3.76 19.83 20.54
C ARG A 59 4.03 19.93 22.04
N ASN A 60 3.97 21.15 22.57
CA ASN A 60 4.34 21.46 23.96
C ASN A 60 5.78 21.05 24.32
N GLY A 61 6.74 21.26 23.40
CA GLY A 61 8.15 20.94 23.62
C GLY A 61 8.50 19.46 23.54
N VAL A 62 7.59 18.63 23.01
CA VAL A 62 7.81 17.18 22.80
C VAL A 62 7.68 16.85 21.32
N ASN A 63 8.73 16.28 20.75
CA ASN A 63 8.80 15.94 19.34
C ASN A 63 7.82 14.81 18.98
N PHE A 64 7.20 14.92 17.80
CA PHE A 64 6.32 13.88 17.26
C PHE A 64 7.05 12.59 16.89
N TYR A 65 8.32 12.69 16.52
CA TYR A 65 9.17 11.55 16.18
C TYR A 65 10.62 11.83 16.55
N LYS A 66 11.46 10.81 16.44
CA LYS A 66 12.91 10.88 16.56
C LYS A 66 13.52 10.38 15.25
N VAL A 67 14.77 10.76 15.00
CA VAL A 67 15.48 10.40 13.76
C VAL A 67 16.71 9.59 14.13
N ASN A 68 16.87 8.44 13.49
CA ASN A 68 18.07 7.60 13.60
C ASN A 68 19.24 8.22 12.83
N ALA A 69 20.45 7.74 13.07
CA ALA A 69 21.64 8.22 12.36
C ALA A 69 21.59 8.00 10.84
N ASP A 70 20.81 7.03 10.38
CA ASP A 70 20.58 6.74 8.95
C ASP A 70 19.45 7.57 8.32
N GLY A 71 18.82 8.48 9.09
CA GLY A 71 17.71 9.32 8.65
C GLY A 71 16.32 8.71 8.85
N THR A 72 16.22 7.43 9.23
CA THR A 72 14.94 6.77 9.50
C THR A 72 14.24 7.42 10.70
N LYS A 73 12.97 7.78 10.53
CA LYS A 73 12.11 8.29 11.60
C LYS A 73 11.56 7.15 12.45
N TYR A 74 11.39 7.38 13.74
CA TYR A 74 10.76 6.42 14.65
C TYR A 74 10.03 7.12 15.79
N VAL A 75 9.12 6.38 16.42
CA VAL A 75 8.45 6.80 17.65
C VAL A 75 8.77 5.83 18.79
N ASP A 76 8.80 6.37 20.01
CA ASP A 76 8.95 5.62 21.25
C ASP A 76 8.19 6.32 22.39
N ALA A 77 8.33 5.83 23.63
CA ALA A 77 7.62 6.40 24.79
C ALA A 77 7.90 7.90 25.03
N ASP A 78 9.02 8.44 24.55
CA ASP A 78 9.35 9.87 24.71
C ASP A 78 8.45 10.76 23.82
N CYS A 79 7.95 10.23 22.71
CA CYS A 79 7.04 10.94 21.80
C CYS A 79 5.59 11.02 22.32
N LYS A 80 5.26 10.22 23.35
CA LYS A 80 3.88 10.00 23.83
C LYS A 80 3.08 11.29 24.08
N ALA A 81 3.70 12.30 24.68
CA ALA A 81 3.01 13.53 25.07
C ALA A 81 2.59 14.39 23.85
N ALA A 82 3.29 14.28 22.72
CA ALA A 82 2.89 14.95 21.48
C ALA A 82 1.62 14.33 20.89
N TRP A 83 1.47 13.01 21.03
CA TRP A 83 0.39 12.23 20.40
C TRP A 83 -0.85 12.06 21.27
N GLY A 84 -0.71 12.07 22.59
CA GLY A 84 -1.83 11.86 23.51
C GLY A 84 -3.01 12.81 23.24
N GLY A 85 -4.22 12.23 23.15
CA GLY A 85 -5.47 12.95 22.92
C GLY A 85 -5.74 13.36 21.48
N LEU A 86 -4.85 13.05 20.52
CA LEU A 86 -5.10 13.39 19.11
C LEU A 86 -6.17 12.52 18.47
N ILE A 87 -6.86 13.08 17.48
CA ILE A 87 -7.83 12.41 16.61
C ILE A 87 -7.22 12.21 15.22
N CYS A 88 -7.01 10.94 14.88
CA CYS A 88 -6.35 10.48 13.67
C CYS A 88 -7.33 10.03 12.58
N GLY A 89 -7.16 10.52 11.35
CA GLY A 89 -7.88 10.03 10.17
C GLY A 89 -7.19 8.83 9.53
N THR A 90 -7.92 7.74 9.33
CA THR A 90 -7.46 6.55 8.59
C THR A 90 -8.51 6.04 7.60
N PRO A 91 -8.12 5.33 6.51
CA PRO A 91 -9.06 4.81 5.50
C PRO A 91 -10.00 3.69 5.95
N GLY A 92 -9.64 2.96 7.00
CA GLY A 92 -10.37 1.76 7.43
C GLY A 92 -9.50 0.84 8.28
N ASN A 93 -10.13 0.08 9.18
CA ASN A 93 -9.42 -0.72 10.19
C ASN A 93 -8.48 -1.80 9.61
N THR A 94 -8.70 -2.20 8.37
CA THR A 94 -7.89 -3.21 7.68
C THR A 94 -6.87 -2.58 6.72
N SER A 95 -6.83 -1.26 6.56
CA SER A 95 -5.89 -0.61 5.65
C SER A 95 -4.47 -0.61 6.21
N ILE A 96 -3.46 -0.57 5.34
CA ILE A 96 -2.06 -0.46 5.77
C ILE A 96 -1.82 0.80 6.60
N GLN A 97 -2.45 1.90 6.23
CA GLN A 97 -2.36 3.17 6.94
C GLN A 97 -2.87 3.05 8.38
N HIS A 98 -3.99 2.35 8.59
CA HIS A 98 -4.51 2.12 9.94
C HIS A 98 -3.60 1.21 10.76
N VAL A 99 -3.09 0.12 10.16
CA VAL A 99 -2.19 -0.83 10.83
C VAL A 99 -0.87 -0.14 11.23
N GLN A 100 -0.25 0.62 10.33
CA GLN A 100 0.98 1.37 10.60
C GLN A 100 0.78 2.44 11.67
N MET A 101 -0.32 3.20 11.58
CA MET A 101 -0.62 4.23 12.58
C MET A 101 -0.85 3.60 13.96
N LYS A 102 -1.59 2.49 14.01
CA LYS A 102 -1.79 1.73 15.24
C LYS A 102 -0.46 1.26 15.84
N GLU A 103 0.41 0.69 15.02
CA GLU A 103 1.73 0.21 15.46
C GLU A 103 2.57 1.36 16.07
N MET A 104 2.59 2.53 15.43
CA MET A 104 3.24 3.72 15.96
C MET A 104 2.66 4.11 17.33
N VAL A 105 1.33 4.21 17.43
CA VAL A 105 0.63 4.59 18.66
C VAL A 105 0.92 3.62 19.80
N GLU A 106 0.82 2.32 19.55
CA GLU A 106 1.06 1.28 20.56
C GLU A 106 2.53 1.23 20.99
N LYS A 107 3.48 1.48 20.08
CA LYS A 107 4.92 1.57 20.38
C LYS A 107 5.25 2.71 21.34
N MET A 108 4.47 3.79 21.34
CA MET A 108 4.57 4.88 22.33
C MET A 108 3.92 4.55 23.68
N GLY A 109 3.25 3.40 23.81
CA GLY A 109 2.48 3.03 25.00
C GLY A 109 1.16 3.81 25.14
N LEU A 110 0.54 4.14 24.01
CA LEU A 110 -0.81 4.73 23.92
C LEU A 110 -1.79 3.68 23.39
N SER A 111 -3.08 3.83 23.74
CA SER A 111 -4.14 3.02 23.10
C SER A 111 -4.62 3.69 21.83
N PHE A 112 -4.89 2.92 20.76
CA PHE A 112 -5.50 3.41 19.53
C PHE A 112 -6.97 3.01 19.46
N ILE A 113 -7.89 3.95 19.68
CA ILE A 113 -9.32 3.67 19.93
C ILE A 113 -10.24 4.44 18.98
N LEU A 114 -11.37 3.86 18.62
CA LEU A 114 -12.34 4.51 17.73
C LEU A 114 -12.88 5.78 18.40
N TYR A 115 -12.90 6.89 17.66
CA TYR A 115 -13.54 8.13 18.08
C TYR A 115 -15.05 8.03 17.94
N GLU A 116 -15.78 8.33 19.00
CA GLU A 116 -17.23 8.55 18.95
C GLU A 116 -17.52 10.03 19.22
N THR A 117 -18.35 10.66 18.38
CA THR A 117 -18.66 12.10 18.47
C THR A 117 -19.08 12.49 19.88
N GLY A 118 -18.41 13.48 20.45
CA GLY A 118 -18.65 13.96 21.83
C GLY A 118 -17.89 13.21 22.92
N SER A 119 -17.08 12.21 22.57
CA SER A 119 -16.20 11.52 23.52
C SER A 119 -15.21 12.49 24.17
N SER A 120 -15.00 12.33 25.48
CA SER A 120 -13.90 12.99 26.18
C SER A 120 -12.57 12.36 25.78
N LEU A 121 -11.59 13.21 25.45
CA LEU A 121 -10.26 12.78 25.01
C LEU A 121 -9.32 12.62 26.21
N SER A 122 -8.48 11.58 26.19
CA SER A 122 -7.46 11.30 27.20
C SER A 122 -6.05 11.34 26.60
N SER A 123 -5.08 11.83 27.37
CA SER A 123 -3.66 11.78 27.00
C SER A 123 -3.06 10.37 26.98
N SER A 124 -3.79 9.36 27.46
CA SER A 124 -3.41 7.95 27.39
C SER A 124 -3.74 7.27 26.06
N SER A 125 -4.42 7.96 25.15
CA SER A 125 -4.97 7.37 23.94
C SER A 125 -4.80 8.30 22.74
N VAL A 126 -4.70 7.70 21.56
CA VAL A 126 -4.95 8.35 20.27
C VAL A 126 -6.27 7.80 19.76
N TYR A 127 -7.13 8.70 19.31
CA TYR A 127 -8.44 8.37 18.79
C TYR A 127 -8.36 8.25 17.28
N TYR A 128 -9.20 7.44 16.64
CA TYR A 128 -9.22 7.34 15.19
C TYR A 128 -10.63 7.43 14.59
N ILE A 129 -10.69 7.98 13.39
CA ILE A 129 -11.83 7.89 12.48
C ILE A 129 -11.37 7.04 11.29
N ASN A 130 -12.12 5.99 10.97
CA ASN A 130 -11.73 4.97 10.00
C ASN A 130 -12.46 5.09 8.65
N THR A 131 -13.00 6.27 8.35
CA THR A 131 -13.78 6.56 7.12
C THR A 131 -13.11 7.63 6.26
N ILE A 132 -11.87 8.01 6.59
CA ILE A 132 -11.12 9.05 5.89
C ILE A 132 -10.40 8.41 4.71
N VAL A 133 -11.11 8.33 3.58
CA VAL A 133 -10.69 7.57 2.38
C VAL A 133 -10.19 8.46 1.23
N ASN A 134 -10.13 9.78 1.39
CA ASN A 134 -9.62 10.70 0.38
C ASN A 134 -9.40 12.09 0.98
N TYR A 135 -8.83 13.00 0.19
CA TYR A 135 -8.59 14.38 0.60
C TYR A 135 -9.90 15.09 1.01
N ASP A 136 -10.98 14.92 0.25
CA ASP A 136 -12.27 15.57 0.56
C ASP A 136 -12.76 15.21 1.97
N LYS A 137 -12.64 13.93 2.36
CA LYS A 137 -13.02 13.46 3.70
C LYS A 137 -12.10 13.98 4.80
N ALA A 138 -10.81 14.15 4.51
CA ALA A 138 -9.86 14.73 5.46
C ALA A 138 -10.17 16.23 5.69
N MET A 139 -10.29 17.00 4.60
CA MET A 139 -10.54 18.44 4.62
C MET A 139 -11.89 18.81 5.22
N ASN A 140 -12.90 17.97 5.03
CA ASN A 140 -14.26 18.18 5.54
C ASN A 140 -14.55 17.31 6.77
N SER A 141 -13.53 16.96 7.55
CA SER A 141 -13.69 16.03 8.68
C SER A 141 -14.66 16.56 9.74
N GLU A 142 -14.62 17.86 10.05
CA GLU A 142 -15.53 18.49 11.01
C GLU A 142 -17.00 18.37 10.57
N SER A 143 -17.31 18.69 9.32
CA SER A 143 -18.69 18.60 8.81
C SER A 143 -19.16 17.15 8.64
N ASN A 144 -18.25 16.22 8.32
CA ASN A 144 -18.58 14.80 8.13
C ASN A 144 -18.69 14.01 9.44
N ASN A 145 -17.91 14.36 10.48
CA ASN A 145 -17.74 13.54 11.69
C ASN A 145 -17.99 14.29 13.00
N GLY A 146 -18.25 15.61 12.92
CA GLY A 146 -18.45 16.47 14.09
C GLY A 146 -17.17 16.86 14.80
N VAL A 147 -15.99 16.60 14.21
CA VAL A 147 -14.69 16.97 14.76
C VAL A 147 -13.65 17.15 13.65
N GLN A 148 -12.80 18.16 13.79
CA GLN A 148 -11.64 18.37 12.91
C GLN A 148 -10.56 17.33 13.22
N LEU A 149 -9.92 16.78 12.17
CA LEU A 149 -8.76 15.91 12.36
C LEU A 149 -7.55 16.69 12.86
N ASP A 150 -6.83 16.06 13.77
CA ASP A 150 -5.54 16.55 14.24
C ASP A 150 -4.38 16.02 13.39
N ILE A 151 -4.47 14.75 13.03
CA ILE A 151 -3.47 14.03 12.26
C ILE A 151 -4.19 13.05 11.33
N GLY A 152 -3.55 12.59 10.27
CA GLY A 152 -4.08 11.51 9.46
C GLY A 152 -3.01 10.88 8.60
N ILE A 153 -3.39 9.77 7.97
CA ILE A 153 -2.52 9.02 7.09
C ILE A 153 -3.30 8.57 5.86
N LEU A 154 -2.79 8.90 4.67
CA LEU A 154 -3.42 8.59 3.40
C LEU A 154 -2.40 8.15 2.36
N TRP A 155 -2.88 7.45 1.35
CA TRP A 155 -2.07 6.96 0.23
C TRP A 155 -1.91 8.05 -0.84
N GLU A 156 -0.88 7.92 -1.66
CA GLU A 156 -0.68 8.77 -2.82
C GLU A 156 -1.69 8.50 -3.94
N PRO A 157 -2.20 9.54 -4.62
CA PRO A 157 -1.81 10.95 -4.55
C PRO A 157 -2.62 11.79 -3.54
N GLN A 158 -3.44 11.14 -2.70
CA GLN A 158 -4.31 11.86 -1.75
C GLN A 158 -3.47 12.62 -0.71
N PHE A 159 -2.34 12.04 -0.30
CA PHE A 159 -1.41 12.69 0.62
C PHE A 159 -0.79 13.96 0.00
N SER A 160 -0.13 13.88 -1.16
CA SER A 160 0.41 15.08 -1.83
C SER A 160 -0.67 16.15 -2.04
N TYR A 161 -1.88 15.74 -2.44
CA TYR A 161 -2.98 16.70 -2.60
C TYR A 161 -3.33 17.45 -1.30
N ILE A 162 -3.26 16.78 -0.15
CA ILE A 162 -3.56 17.39 1.16
C ILE A 162 -2.49 18.40 1.57
N VAL A 163 -1.22 18.13 1.31
CA VAL A 163 -0.10 18.91 1.86
C VAL A 163 0.49 19.92 0.88
N ASP A 164 0.33 19.72 -0.44
CA ASP A 164 1.00 20.54 -1.46
C ASP A 164 0.08 21.56 -2.14
N VAL A 165 -1.25 21.42 -2.01
CA VAL A 165 -2.20 22.33 -2.67
C VAL A 165 -2.41 23.59 -1.80
N PRO A 166 -2.12 24.81 -2.26
CA PRO A 166 -2.21 26.02 -1.42
C PRO A 166 -3.61 26.30 -0.83
N SER A 167 -4.68 25.78 -1.43
CA SER A 167 -6.03 25.89 -0.86
C SER A 167 -6.28 24.98 0.34
N THR A 168 -5.33 24.11 0.70
CA THR A 168 -5.45 23.11 1.78
C THR A 168 -4.48 23.34 2.95
N GLU A 169 -3.92 24.55 3.12
CA GLU A 169 -2.99 24.97 4.20
C GLU A 169 -3.42 24.62 5.66
N THR A 170 -4.57 23.98 5.82
CA THR A 170 -5.00 23.23 7.00
C THR A 170 -4.01 22.15 7.43
N PHE A 171 -3.38 21.42 6.51
CA PHE A 171 -2.52 20.29 6.85
C PHE A 171 -1.10 20.43 6.28
N LYS A 172 -0.10 19.96 7.05
CA LYS A 172 1.31 19.86 6.66
C LYS A 172 1.78 18.40 6.72
N SER A 173 2.86 18.09 6.01
CA SER A 173 3.52 16.78 6.07
C SER A 173 4.22 16.56 7.43
N LEU A 174 3.97 15.41 8.07
CA LEU A 174 4.78 14.89 9.17
C LEU A 174 5.89 13.96 8.64
N GLY A 175 5.63 13.27 7.55
CA GLY A 175 6.58 12.39 6.88
C GLY A 175 5.90 11.34 6.03
N LEU A 176 6.70 10.71 5.17
CA LEU A 176 6.26 9.56 4.40
C LEU A 176 6.30 8.31 5.26
N THR A 177 5.44 7.35 4.97
CA THR A 177 5.46 6.03 5.62
C THR A 177 6.80 5.32 5.42
N ASN A 178 7.52 5.57 4.34
CA ASN A 178 8.87 5.04 4.13
C ASN A 178 9.88 5.59 5.13
N ASP A 179 9.70 6.83 5.60
CA ASP A 179 10.56 7.41 6.63
C ASP A 179 10.45 6.62 7.94
N PHE A 180 9.27 6.06 8.25
CA PHE A 180 8.97 5.33 9.48
C PHE A 180 9.10 3.81 9.35
N PHE A 181 8.84 3.29 8.16
CA PHE A 181 8.81 1.86 7.83
C PHE A 181 9.55 1.61 6.51
N PRO A 182 10.90 1.74 6.48
CA PRO A 182 11.67 1.60 5.26
C PRO A 182 11.41 0.26 4.54
N GLY A 183 11.07 0.31 3.26
CA GLY A 183 10.92 -0.88 2.40
C GLY A 183 9.73 -1.79 2.69
N HIS A 184 8.73 -1.33 3.46
CA HIS A 184 7.54 -2.13 3.74
C HIS A 184 6.74 -2.48 2.46
N THR A 185 6.18 -3.70 2.40
CA THR A 185 5.19 -4.04 1.36
C THR A 185 3.94 -3.18 1.49
N CYS A 186 3.61 -2.41 0.45
CA CYS A 186 2.39 -1.59 0.40
C CYS A 186 1.22 -2.38 -0.23
N CYS A 187 1.25 -2.59 -1.55
CA CYS A 187 0.22 -3.32 -2.29
C CYS A 187 0.72 -4.62 -2.93
N VAL A 188 -0.22 -5.53 -3.13
CA VAL A 188 -0.04 -6.86 -3.72
C VAL A 188 -1.09 -7.13 -4.78
N LEU A 189 -0.77 -8.06 -5.68
CA LEU A 189 -1.68 -8.58 -6.69
C LEU A 189 -2.19 -9.95 -6.23
N GLY A 190 -3.48 -10.02 -5.94
CA GLY A 190 -4.19 -11.27 -5.62
C GLY A 190 -4.80 -11.92 -6.86
N GLY A 191 -4.85 -13.25 -6.88
CA GLY A 191 -5.55 -14.05 -7.89
C GLY A 191 -6.57 -15.00 -7.27
N TYR A 192 -7.77 -15.07 -7.83
CA TYR A 192 -8.84 -15.96 -7.39
C TYR A 192 -8.45 -17.43 -7.64
N THR A 193 -8.32 -18.23 -6.57
CA THR A 193 -7.66 -19.55 -6.60
C THR A 193 -8.33 -20.52 -7.58
N SER A 194 -9.66 -20.54 -7.65
CA SER A 194 -10.37 -21.44 -8.59
C SER A 194 -10.12 -21.06 -10.05
N TYR A 195 -9.91 -19.78 -10.36
CA TYR A 195 -9.57 -19.34 -11.71
C TYR A 195 -8.12 -19.67 -12.04
N ILE A 196 -7.16 -19.25 -11.20
CA ILE A 196 -5.73 -19.39 -11.51
C ILE A 196 -5.31 -20.86 -11.64
N SER A 197 -5.88 -21.75 -10.82
CA SER A 197 -5.58 -23.19 -10.86
C SER A 197 -6.14 -23.89 -12.11
N SER A 198 -7.22 -23.37 -12.70
CA SER A 198 -7.83 -23.92 -13.92
C SER A 198 -7.42 -23.18 -15.20
N HIS A 199 -6.74 -22.03 -15.07
CA HIS A 199 -6.34 -21.14 -16.17
C HIS A 199 -4.91 -20.63 -15.94
N SER A 200 -3.96 -21.54 -15.69
CA SER A 200 -2.56 -21.19 -15.40
C SER A 200 -1.93 -20.37 -16.53
N GLU A 201 -2.13 -20.79 -17.79
CA GLU A 201 -1.61 -20.05 -18.95
C GLU A 201 -2.17 -18.62 -19.03
N ALA A 202 -3.47 -18.43 -18.78
CA ALA A 202 -4.06 -17.09 -18.77
C ALA A 202 -3.49 -16.22 -17.64
N THR A 203 -3.20 -16.85 -16.50
CA THR A 203 -2.60 -16.20 -15.32
C THR A 203 -1.16 -15.78 -15.59
N GLU A 204 -0.36 -16.67 -16.15
CA GLU A 204 1.04 -16.40 -16.50
C GLU A 204 1.13 -15.31 -17.58
N ARG A 205 0.26 -15.33 -18.59
CA ARG A 205 0.20 -14.26 -19.61
C ARG A 205 -0.21 -12.90 -19.03
N PHE A 206 -1.18 -12.89 -18.10
CA PHE A 206 -1.57 -11.65 -17.42
C PHE A 206 -0.41 -11.09 -16.58
N LEU A 207 0.26 -11.96 -15.81
CA LEU A 207 1.42 -11.57 -15.01
C LEU A 207 2.59 -11.12 -15.88
N ALA A 208 2.85 -11.76 -17.02
CA ALA A 208 3.93 -11.37 -17.92
C ALA A 208 3.70 -9.96 -18.51
N ALA A 209 2.46 -9.68 -18.94
CA ALA A 209 2.06 -8.34 -19.36
C ALA A 209 2.17 -7.31 -18.22
N TYR A 210 1.76 -7.70 -17.00
CA TYR A 210 1.89 -6.86 -15.82
C TYR A 210 3.36 -6.53 -15.50
N VAL A 211 4.24 -7.54 -15.45
CA VAL A 211 5.69 -7.38 -15.24
C VAL A 211 6.29 -6.44 -16.28
N LYS A 212 6.01 -6.66 -17.57
CA LYS A 212 6.48 -5.78 -18.65
C LYS A 212 6.02 -4.34 -18.44
N THR A 213 4.81 -4.16 -17.94
CA THR A 213 4.27 -2.83 -17.68
C THR A 213 4.91 -2.18 -16.46
N VAL A 214 5.14 -2.92 -15.37
CA VAL A 214 5.85 -2.40 -14.19
C VAL A 214 7.25 -1.97 -14.57
N GLN A 215 7.98 -2.76 -15.36
CA GLN A 215 9.30 -2.39 -15.88
C GLN A 215 9.25 -1.10 -16.72
N TRP A 216 8.22 -0.93 -17.56
CA TRP A 216 8.02 0.33 -18.28
C TRP A 216 7.79 1.50 -17.32
N VAL A 217 6.95 1.33 -16.30
CA VAL A 217 6.69 2.38 -15.29
C VAL A 217 7.96 2.73 -14.52
N GLN A 218 8.74 1.74 -14.09
CA GLN A 218 10.02 1.95 -13.40
C GLN A 218 10.99 2.78 -14.26
N ASN A 219 11.13 2.44 -15.54
CA ASN A 219 12.00 3.17 -16.47
C ASN A 219 11.47 4.58 -16.79
N ALA A 220 10.14 4.72 -16.90
CA ALA A 220 9.50 5.99 -17.20
C ALA A 220 9.45 6.94 -15.99
N ASN A 221 9.47 6.43 -14.75
CA ASN A 221 9.40 7.21 -13.52
C ASN A 221 10.74 7.89 -13.18
N ASN A 222 11.25 8.67 -14.12
CA ASN A 222 12.43 9.50 -13.96
C ASN A 222 12.15 10.89 -14.56
N PRO A 223 11.98 11.94 -13.75
CA PRO A 223 11.68 13.29 -14.25
C PRO A 223 12.77 13.87 -15.16
N MET A 224 13.98 13.29 -15.14
CA MET A 224 15.11 13.72 -15.96
C MET A 224 15.21 12.98 -17.30
N THR A 225 14.31 12.03 -17.59
CA THR A 225 14.35 11.31 -18.87
C THR A 225 14.08 12.23 -20.05
N THR A 226 14.86 12.06 -21.12
CA THR A 226 14.65 12.73 -22.42
C THR A 226 14.11 11.77 -23.47
N GLU A 227 13.85 10.52 -23.10
CA GLU A 227 13.27 9.52 -23.97
C GLU A 227 11.85 9.93 -24.36
N MET A 228 11.63 10.14 -25.66
CA MET A 228 10.33 10.47 -26.22
C MET A 228 9.45 9.23 -26.28
N ASP A 229 8.17 9.35 -25.92
CA ASP A 229 7.25 8.24 -26.05
C ASP A 229 6.79 8.09 -27.52
N PRO A 230 7.10 6.97 -28.20
CA PRO A 230 6.66 6.75 -29.57
C PRO A 230 5.13 6.70 -29.73
N LEU A 231 4.38 6.39 -28.66
CA LEU A 231 2.92 6.38 -28.68
C LEU A 231 2.29 7.76 -28.43
N ASN A 232 3.07 8.72 -27.91
CA ASN A 232 2.61 10.05 -27.56
C ASN A 232 3.57 11.12 -28.12
N PRO A 233 3.49 11.44 -29.42
CA PRO A 233 4.40 12.38 -30.07
C PRO A 233 4.46 13.73 -29.36
N GLY A 234 5.68 14.17 -29.04
CA GLY A 234 5.91 15.45 -28.35
C GLY A 234 5.91 15.36 -26.83
N LYS A 235 5.72 14.18 -26.24
CA LYS A 235 5.91 13.93 -24.81
C LYS A 235 7.07 12.97 -24.54
N THR A 236 7.76 13.15 -23.42
CA THR A 236 8.66 12.11 -22.90
C THR A 236 7.87 10.94 -22.32
N VAL A 237 8.54 9.82 -22.05
CA VAL A 237 7.94 8.68 -21.35
C VAL A 237 7.48 9.06 -19.92
N TYR A 238 8.20 9.97 -19.24
CA TYR A 238 7.80 10.49 -17.94
C TYR A 238 6.55 11.37 -18.03
N GLU A 239 6.51 12.32 -18.96
CA GLU A 239 5.33 13.17 -19.17
C GLU A 239 4.09 12.34 -19.56
N THR A 240 4.31 11.24 -20.29
CA THR A 240 3.23 10.29 -20.59
C THR A 240 2.74 9.60 -19.32
N LEU A 241 3.64 9.08 -18.48
CA LEU A 241 3.29 8.47 -17.19
C LEU A 241 2.49 9.44 -16.31
N VAL A 242 2.99 10.67 -16.13
CA VAL A 242 2.32 11.74 -15.38
C VAL A 242 0.92 11.99 -15.93
N SER A 243 0.77 12.14 -17.25
CA SER A 243 -0.56 12.41 -17.82
C SER A 243 -1.51 11.20 -17.72
N THR A 244 -0.99 9.97 -17.72
CA THR A 244 -1.80 8.75 -17.49
C THR A 244 -2.29 8.69 -16.05
N CYS A 245 -1.43 9.02 -15.08
CA CYS A 245 -1.82 9.17 -13.67
C CYS A 245 -2.87 10.26 -13.48
N ALA A 246 -2.66 11.44 -14.06
CA ALA A 246 -3.59 12.57 -13.97
C ALA A 246 -4.97 12.20 -14.55
N GLN A 247 -5.02 11.52 -15.70
CA GLN A 247 -6.27 11.03 -16.28
C GLN A 247 -6.96 9.98 -15.40
N SER A 248 -6.19 9.07 -14.80
CA SER A 248 -6.72 7.99 -13.96
C SER A 248 -7.27 8.48 -12.62
N THR A 249 -6.76 9.60 -12.11
CA THR A 249 -7.13 10.16 -10.81
C THR A 249 -8.04 11.39 -10.89
N GLY A 250 -8.01 12.10 -12.02
CA GLY A 250 -8.63 13.42 -12.17
C GLY A 250 -7.86 14.55 -11.47
N LEU A 251 -6.64 14.30 -10.98
CA LEU A 251 -5.82 15.30 -10.29
C LEU A 251 -4.87 16.05 -11.24
N ASN A 252 -4.36 17.19 -10.78
CA ASN A 252 -3.38 18.00 -11.50
C ASN A 252 -2.04 17.26 -11.62
N GLU A 253 -1.36 17.43 -12.75
CA GLU A 253 -0.05 16.83 -13.02
C GLU A 253 1.02 17.20 -11.99
N ASP A 254 0.99 18.39 -11.37
CA ASP A 254 2.00 18.76 -10.38
C ASP A 254 1.87 17.91 -9.10
N VAL A 255 0.65 17.73 -8.59
CA VAL A 255 0.38 16.79 -7.46
C VAL A 255 0.81 15.37 -7.83
N ILE A 256 0.59 14.96 -9.08
CA ILE A 256 1.02 13.64 -9.55
C ILE A 256 2.54 13.50 -9.57
N LYS A 257 3.29 14.53 -9.96
CA LYS A 257 4.76 14.48 -9.99
C LYS A 257 5.32 14.30 -8.57
N ASP A 258 4.77 15.04 -7.61
CA ASP A 258 5.16 14.92 -6.20
C ASP A 258 4.85 13.52 -5.67
N ALA A 259 3.63 13.03 -5.92
CA ALA A 259 3.19 11.71 -5.51
C ALA A 259 4.04 10.57 -6.13
N LEU A 260 4.41 10.68 -7.42
CA LEU A 260 5.24 9.69 -8.13
C LEU A 260 6.66 9.59 -7.56
N SER A 261 7.18 10.66 -6.97
CA SER A 261 8.51 10.67 -6.33
C SER A 261 8.57 9.84 -5.05
N SER A 262 7.41 9.51 -4.48
CA SER A 262 7.24 8.82 -3.19
C SER A 262 6.85 7.34 -3.32
N ILE A 263 6.81 6.80 -4.54
CA ILE A 263 6.34 5.43 -4.81
C ILE A 263 7.42 4.63 -5.55
N ALA A 264 7.79 3.48 -4.97
CA ALA A 264 8.62 2.49 -5.63
C ALA A 264 7.77 1.35 -6.20
N TYR A 265 7.54 1.36 -7.51
CA TYR A 265 6.80 0.30 -8.21
C TYR A 265 7.63 -0.97 -8.32
N THR A 266 7.02 -2.14 -8.09
CA THR A 266 7.68 -3.44 -8.26
C THR A 266 6.67 -4.57 -8.50
N TYR A 267 7.12 -5.68 -9.07
CA TYR A 267 6.31 -6.90 -9.28
C TYR A 267 6.82 -8.11 -8.47
N GLY A 268 8.11 -8.13 -8.11
CA GLY A 268 8.76 -9.15 -7.29
C GLY A 268 9.60 -8.50 -6.20
N ASP A 269 10.25 -9.30 -5.37
CA ASP A 269 11.24 -8.76 -4.43
C ASP A 269 12.36 -8.06 -5.20
N ASP A 270 12.95 -7.03 -4.59
CA ASP A 270 14.21 -6.44 -5.02
C ASP A 270 15.15 -6.46 -3.81
N ASP A 271 15.96 -7.51 -3.74
CA ASP A 271 16.94 -7.72 -2.67
C ASP A 271 18.31 -7.12 -3.00
N GLY A 272 18.41 -6.35 -4.10
CA GLY A 272 19.66 -5.82 -4.63
C GLY A 272 20.54 -6.85 -5.34
N ASN A 273 20.15 -8.13 -5.41
CA ASN A 273 20.85 -9.18 -6.15
C ASN A 273 20.19 -9.50 -7.50
N GLY A 274 19.11 -8.79 -7.85
CA GLY A 274 18.31 -9.06 -9.03
C GLY A 274 17.45 -10.32 -8.91
N SER A 275 17.21 -10.83 -7.68
CA SER A 275 16.13 -11.80 -7.48
C SER A 275 14.79 -11.14 -7.75
N THR A 276 13.81 -11.93 -8.19
CA THR A 276 12.42 -11.53 -8.42
C THR A 276 11.43 -12.50 -7.78
N ASP A 277 11.93 -13.37 -6.90
CA ASP A 277 11.10 -14.26 -6.07
C ASP A 277 10.28 -13.44 -5.04
N LEU A 278 9.52 -14.11 -4.18
CA LEU A 278 8.64 -13.47 -3.19
C LEU A 278 8.98 -13.85 -1.74
N HIS A 279 10.24 -14.17 -1.41
CA HIS A 279 10.64 -14.54 -0.05
C HIS A 279 10.51 -13.41 0.98
N LEU A 280 10.89 -12.18 0.64
CA LEU A 280 10.67 -10.98 1.47
C LEU A 280 9.18 -10.69 1.59
N LEU A 281 8.39 -10.93 0.52
CA LEU A 281 6.94 -10.75 0.61
C LEU A 281 6.33 -11.76 1.59
N LYS A 282 6.72 -13.03 1.54
CA LYS A 282 6.31 -14.04 2.52
C LYS A 282 6.69 -13.64 3.95
N LYS A 283 7.90 -13.08 4.14
CA LYS A 283 8.33 -12.54 5.43
C LYS A 283 7.42 -11.40 5.90
N ASP A 284 7.08 -10.47 5.03
CA ASP A 284 6.21 -9.33 5.36
C ASP A 284 4.78 -9.79 5.71
N ILE A 285 4.21 -10.73 4.95
CA ILE A 285 2.90 -11.31 5.24
C ILE A 285 2.90 -12.03 6.60
N SER A 286 3.95 -12.81 6.91
CA SER A 286 4.12 -13.42 8.22
C SER A 286 4.24 -12.37 9.34
N GLY A 287 4.96 -11.27 9.09
CA GLY A 287 5.07 -10.14 9.99
C GLY A 287 3.72 -9.49 10.28
N ILE A 288 2.92 -9.22 9.24
CA ILE A 288 1.56 -8.66 9.38
C ILE A 288 0.70 -9.55 10.27
N VAL A 289 0.70 -10.87 10.06
CA VAL A 289 -0.04 -11.82 10.92
C VAL A 289 0.41 -11.72 12.38
N THR A 290 1.72 -11.69 12.61
CA THR A 290 2.30 -11.66 13.95
C THR A 290 1.93 -10.37 14.68
N SER A 291 2.16 -9.21 14.04
CA SER A 291 1.89 -7.89 14.61
C SER A 291 0.40 -7.64 14.86
N ASN A 292 -0.48 -8.32 14.12
CA ASN A 292 -1.93 -8.17 14.26
C ASN A 292 -2.60 -9.29 15.06
N SER A 293 -1.85 -10.24 15.63
CA SER A 293 -2.38 -11.45 16.29
C SER A 293 -3.48 -11.19 17.32
N SER A 294 -3.43 -10.07 18.05
CA SER A 294 -4.46 -9.67 19.04
C SER A 294 -5.78 -9.17 18.42
N ASN A 295 -5.80 -8.85 17.13
CA ASN A 295 -6.94 -8.28 16.41
C ASN A 295 -7.50 -9.22 15.33
N LEU A 296 -6.85 -10.36 15.10
CA LEU A 296 -7.32 -11.39 14.19
C LEU A 296 -8.43 -12.20 14.85
N LYS A 297 -9.46 -12.54 14.08
CA LYS A 297 -10.61 -13.34 14.52
C LYS A 297 -10.22 -14.82 14.73
N TYR A 298 -9.26 -15.30 13.96
CA TYR A 298 -8.76 -16.67 14.00
C TYR A 298 -7.24 -16.64 14.16
N SER A 299 -6.73 -17.54 15.01
CA SER A 299 -5.31 -17.81 15.14
C SER A 299 -4.80 -18.67 13.97
N MET A 300 -3.48 -18.80 13.85
CA MET A 300 -2.88 -19.73 12.88
C MET A 300 -3.30 -21.17 13.16
N GLU A 301 -3.43 -21.55 14.43
CA GLU A 301 -3.89 -22.89 14.83
C GLU A 301 -5.34 -23.14 14.40
N ASP A 302 -6.22 -22.16 14.54
CA ASP A 302 -7.62 -22.25 14.09
C ASP A 302 -7.74 -22.48 12.57
N LEU A 303 -6.75 -22.01 11.80
CA LEU A 303 -6.66 -22.19 10.34
C LEU A 303 -5.88 -23.45 9.92
N GLY A 304 -5.36 -24.22 10.88
CA GLY A 304 -4.58 -25.44 10.64
C GLY A 304 -3.08 -25.22 10.42
N PHE A 305 -2.59 -23.99 10.57
CA PHE A 305 -1.17 -23.65 10.41
C PHE A 305 -0.40 -23.71 11.73
N GLN A 306 0.86 -24.14 11.68
CA GLN A 306 1.75 -24.19 12.84
C GLN A 306 2.21 -22.78 13.29
N ASN A 307 2.34 -21.86 12.34
CA ASN A 307 2.81 -20.49 12.57
C ASN A 307 2.50 -19.61 11.34
N SER A 308 2.76 -18.31 11.49
CA SER A 308 2.54 -17.31 10.44
C SER A 308 3.41 -17.52 9.19
N ILE A 309 4.56 -18.19 9.32
CA ILE A 309 5.45 -18.50 8.18
C ILE A 309 4.78 -19.55 7.29
N GLN A 310 4.24 -20.62 7.87
CA GLN A 310 3.53 -21.64 7.09
C GLN A 310 2.31 -21.05 6.39
N PHE A 311 1.55 -20.19 7.06
CA PHE A 311 0.46 -19.43 6.45
C PHE A 311 0.94 -18.58 5.27
N ALA A 312 2.02 -17.80 5.46
CA ALA A 312 2.53 -16.92 4.41
C ALA A 312 3.04 -17.71 3.19
N ASN A 313 3.73 -18.83 3.40
CA ASN A 313 4.17 -19.73 2.34
C ASN A 313 3.01 -20.35 1.58
N ARG A 314 1.86 -20.59 2.24
CA ARG A 314 0.64 -21.06 1.57
C ARG A 314 -0.07 -19.93 0.83
N PHE A 315 -0.06 -18.72 1.38
CA PHE A 315 -0.82 -17.60 0.82
C PHE A 315 -0.14 -16.98 -0.40
N VAL A 316 1.18 -16.83 -0.36
CA VAL A 316 1.98 -16.27 -1.47
C VAL A 316 2.41 -17.39 -2.40
N ASP A 317 1.82 -17.43 -3.60
CA ASP A 317 2.14 -18.38 -4.64
C ASP A 317 2.97 -17.71 -5.75
N GLU A 318 4.28 -17.82 -5.62
CA GLU A 318 5.24 -17.21 -6.56
C GLU A 318 5.39 -18.00 -7.86
N SER A 319 4.85 -19.23 -7.95
CA SER A 319 5.08 -20.11 -9.09
C SER A 319 4.59 -19.48 -10.40
N TYR A 320 3.43 -18.83 -10.38
CA TYR A 320 2.88 -18.12 -11.54
C TYR A 320 3.75 -16.94 -11.96
N LEU A 321 4.32 -16.19 -11.02
CA LEU A 321 5.20 -15.05 -11.33
C LEU A 321 6.50 -15.54 -11.95
N MET A 322 7.11 -16.59 -11.38
CA MET A 322 8.34 -17.17 -11.90
C MET A 322 8.16 -17.71 -13.33
N ASN A 323 7.03 -18.35 -13.61
CA ASN A 323 6.69 -18.79 -14.96
C ASN A 323 6.46 -17.61 -15.91
N ALA A 324 5.78 -16.56 -15.44
CA ALA A 324 5.49 -15.36 -16.22
C ALA A 324 6.76 -14.60 -16.63
N ILE A 325 7.75 -14.49 -15.74
CA ILE A 325 9.03 -13.83 -16.03
C ILE A 325 9.82 -14.58 -17.11
N ALA A 326 9.67 -15.91 -17.19
CA ALA A 326 10.30 -16.74 -18.21
C ALA A 326 9.57 -16.72 -19.57
N LEU A 327 8.39 -16.09 -19.66
CA LEU A 327 7.51 -16.17 -20.81
C LEU A 327 7.83 -15.08 -21.85
N ASP A 328 8.23 -15.51 -23.06
CA ASP A 328 8.38 -14.62 -24.22
C ASP A 328 7.07 -14.55 -25.02
N GLY A 329 6.53 -13.34 -25.21
CA GLY A 329 5.23 -13.09 -25.85
C GLY A 329 5.19 -13.37 -27.36
N SER A 330 6.33 -13.69 -27.98
CA SER A 330 6.51 -13.78 -29.44
C SER A 330 5.76 -14.91 -30.16
N SER A 331 5.08 -15.81 -29.46
CA SER A 331 4.41 -16.99 -30.04
C SER A 331 3.06 -17.37 -29.41
N LEU A 332 2.41 -16.43 -28.71
CA LEU A 332 1.14 -16.68 -28.04
C LEU A 332 -0.04 -16.73 -29.01
N THR A 333 -0.87 -17.77 -28.89
CA THR A 333 -2.14 -17.90 -29.64
C THR A 333 -3.33 -17.86 -28.69
N GLY A 334 -4.51 -17.49 -29.20
CA GLY A 334 -5.74 -17.38 -28.40
C GLY A 334 -5.85 -16.06 -27.65
N SER A 335 -7.01 -15.84 -27.02
CA SER A 335 -7.26 -14.67 -26.19
C SER A 335 -8.06 -15.01 -24.94
N TYR A 336 -7.67 -14.42 -23.82
CA TYR A 336 -8.32 -14.56 -22.52
C TYR A 336 -9.00 -13.26 -22.12
N ARG A 337 -10.21 -13.35 -21.56
CA ARG A 337 -10.92 -12.19 -20.99
C ARG A 337 -10.80 -12.25 -19.48
N ILE A 338 -10.27 -11.19 -18.90
CA ILE A 338 -9.90 -11.16 -17.49
C ILE A 338 -10.51 -9.91 -16.86
N THR A 339 -11.25 -10.10 -15.76
CA THR A 339 -11.73 -9.00 -14.93
C THR A 339 -10.76 -8.75 -13.80
N VAL A 340 -10.33 -7.50 -13.66
CA VAL A 340 -9.35 -7.06 -12.66
C VAL A 340 -10.00 -6.03 -11.74
N ALA A 341 -10.05 -6.32 -10.44
CA ALA A 341 -10.49 -5.37 -9.45
C ALA A 341 -9.34 -4.43 -9.05
N ALA A 342 -9.59 -3.12 -9.06
CA ALA A 342 -8.59 -2.10 -8.76
C ALA A 342 -9.24 -0.95 -7.97
N ILE A 343 -8.46 -0.23 -7.17
CA ILE A 343 -8.96 0.91 -6.40
C ILE A 343 -9.02 2.14 -7.32
N SER A 344 -10.18 2.81 -7.36
CA SER A 344 -10.36 4.00 -8.19
C SER A 344 -9.43 5.13 -7.75
N GLY A 345 -8.68 5.71 -8.69
CA GLY A 345 -7.78 6.85 -8.44
C GLY A 345 -6.51 6.52 -7.65
N ASP A 346 -6.19 5.24 -7.44
CA ASP A 346 -5.00 4.79 -6.74
C ASP A 346 -3.82 4.61 -7.71
N ILE A 347 -2.81 5.49 -7.63
CA ILE A 347 -1.66 5.44 -8.55
C ILE A 347 -0.64 4.36 -8.18
N HIS A 348 -0.71 3.72 -7.00
CA HIS A 348 0.12 2.53 -6.73
C HIS A 348 -0.13 1.43 -7.75
N GLN A 349 -1.32 1.40 -8.32
CA GLN A 349 -1.80 0.40 -9.26
C GLN A 349 -1.68 0.88 -10.72
N ILE A 350 -0.94 1.98 -10.97
CA ILE A 350 -0.92 2.65 -12.28
C ILE A 350 -0.41 1.76 -13.41
N ALA A 351 0.43 0.77 -13.12
CA ALA A 351 0.87 -0.21 -14.10
C ALA A 351 -0.32 -0.92 -14.78
N LEU A 352 -1.46 -1.11 -14.12
CA LEU A 352 -2.66 -1.61 -14.79
C LEU A 352 -3.14 -0.65 -15.89
N GLN A 353 -3.26 0.64 -15.59
CA GLN A 353 -3.78 1.65 -16.51
C GLN A 353 -2.80 1.95 -17.65
N VAL A 354 -1.51 2.01 -17.35
CA VAL A 354 -0.45 2.13 -18.36
C VAL A 354 -0.49 0.94 -19.31
N GLY A 355 -0.63 -0.27 -18.78
CA GLY A 355 -0.62 -1.49 -19.60
C GLY A 355 -1.83 -1.56 -20.53
N LEU A 356 -2.98 -1.07 -20.06
CA LEU A 356 -4.18 -0.88 -20.87
C LEU A 356 -4.00 0.20 -21.95
N ALA A 357 -3.49 1.38 -21.57
CA ALA A 357 -3.32 2.52 -22.48
C ALA A 357 -2.28 2.24 -23.58
N ARG A 358 -1.33 1.34 -23.33
CA ARG A 358 -0.26 0.95 -24.25
C ARG A 358 -0.51 -0.39 -24.94
N ASP A 359 -1.70 -0.98 -24.77
CA ASP A 359 -2.07 -2.29 -25.32
C ASP A 359 -1.12 -3.45 -24.90
N ILE A 360 -0.33 -3.29 -23.83
CA ILE A 360 0.65 -4.30 -23.38
C ILE A 360 -0.07 -5.61 -23.02
N PHE A 361 -1.23 -5.56 -22.36
CA PHE A 361 -2.01 -6.78 -22.07
C PHE A 361 -2.48 -7.48 -23.36
N ALA A 362 -2.83 -6.71 -24.40
CA ALA A 362 -3.27 -7.27 -25.67
C ALA A 362 -2.14 -7.97 -26.43
N GLU A 363 -0.89 -7.52 -26.28
CA GLU A 363 0.30 -8.20 -26.82
C GLU A 363 0.45 -9.64 -26.26
N TYR A 364 0.00 -9.87 -25.02
CA TYR A 364 -0.01 -11.19 -24.39
C TYR A 364 -1.33 -11.96 -24.61
N GLY A 365 -2.20 -11.47 -25.50
CA GLY A 365 -3.51 -12.06 -25.78
C GLY A 365 -4.51 -11.88 -24.63
N VAL A 366 -4.28 -10.95 -23.70
CA VAL A 366 -5.15 -10.73 -22.55
C VAL A 366 -6.00 -9.48 -22.77
N ASN A 367 -7.33 -9.68 -22.76
CA ASN A 367 -8.31 -8.60 -22.78
C ASN A 367 -8.76 -8.31 -21.34
N VAL A 368 -8.30 -7.19 -20.79
CA VAL A 368 -8.58 -6.80 -19.41
C VAL A 368 -9.81 -5.89 -19.33
N SER A 369 -10.72 -6.20 -18.41
CA SER A 369 -11.81 -5.32 -17.98
C SER A 369 -11.59 -4.92 -16.52
N VAL A 370 -11.62 -3.62 -16.21
CA VAL A 370 -11.36 -3.13 -14.84
C VAL A 370 -12.67 -2.95 -14.08
N ALA A 371 -12.77 -3.56 -12.90
CA ALA A 371 -13.86 -3.41 -11.95
C ALA A 371 -13.43 -2.52 -10.78
N TYR A 372 -13.64 -1.21 -10.91
CA TYR A 372 -13.20 -0.25 -9.89
C TYR A 372 -13.93 -0.41 -8.56
N GLN A 373 -13.14 -0.40 -7.49
CA GLN A 373 -13.58 -0.48 -6.09
C GLN A 373 -13.21 0.80 -5.34
N SER A 374 -13.91 1.07 -4.24
CA SER A 374 -13.65 2.25 -3.41
C SER A 374 -12.45 2.10 -2.48
N ASN A 375 -12.04 0.87 -2.16
CA ASN A 375 -10.93 0.55 -1.25
C ASN A 375 -10.49 -0.92 -1.39
N GLY A 376 -9.43 -1.29 -0.67
CA GLY A 376 -8.87 -2.65 -0.70
C GLY A 376 -9.81 -3.74 -0.18
N ALA A 377 -10.73 -3.42 0.74
CA ALA A 377 -11.73 -4.40 1.20
C ALA A 377 -12.73 -4.75 0.09
N GLY A 378 -13.14 -3.78 -0.74
CA GLY A 378 -13.95 -4.03 -1.93
C GLY A 378 -13.24 -4.96 -2.93
N VAL A 379 -11.94 -4.77 -3.14
CA VAL A 379 -11.12 -5.66 -3.99
C VAL A 379 -11.07 -7.08 -3.42
N ALA A 380 -10.87 -7.23 -2.11
CA ALA A 380 -10.87 -8.52 -1.45
C ALA A 380 -12.21 -9.27 -1.61
N VAL A 381 -13.34 -8.55 -1.50
CA VAL A 381 -14.68 -9.12 -1.74
C VAL A 381 -14.84 -9.57 -3.20
N ALA A 382 -14.35 -8.79 -4.17
CA ALA A 382 -14.42 -9.13 -5.59
C ALA A 382 -13.61 -10.40 -5.94
N LEU A 383 -12.46 -10.60 -5.27
CA LEU A 383 -11.70 -11.84 -5.36
C LEU A 383 -12.44 -13.01 -4.68
N GLN A 384 -12.99 -12.79 -3.48
CA GLN A 384 -13.67 -13.83 -2.71
C GLN A 384 -14.87 -14.43 -3.42
N ASN A 385 -15.68 -13.59 -4.06
CA ASN A 385 -16.88 -14.03 -4.77
C ASN A 385 -16.62 -14.42 -6.23
N GLY A 386 -15.37 -14.34 -6.71
CA GLY A 386 -14.96 -14.65 -8.07
C GLY A 386 -15.47 -13.67 -9.14
N SER A 387 -16.01 -12.50 -8.76
CA SER A 387 -16.43 -11.47 -9.71
C SER A 387 -15.24 -10.79 -10.41
N ALA A 388 -14.05 -10.86 -9.83
CA ALA A 388 -12.78 -10.54 -10.48
C ALA A 388 -11.81 -11.73 -10.38
N GLN A 389 -11.01 -11.93 -11.43
CA GLN A 389 -9.98 -12.97 -11.48
C GLN A 389 -8.70 -12.51 -10.77
N PHE A 390 -8.38 -11.21 -10.91
CA PHE A 390 -7.25 -10.59 -10.23
C PHE A 390 -7.68 -9.34 -9.49
N GLY A 391 -6.92 -8.95 -8.46
CA GLY A 391 -7.23 -7.79 -7.64
C GLY A 391 -5.98 -7.11 -7.08
N PHE A 392 -5.93 -5.80 -7.16
CA PHE A 392 -4.88 -4.97 -6.57
C PHE A 392 -5.34 -4.39 -5.22
N LEU A 393 -4.67 -4.76 -4.14
CA LEU A 393 -5.04 -4.36 -2.78
C LEU A 393 -3.82 -4.31 -1.85
N GLY A 394 -3.95 -3.60 -0.72
CA GLY A 394 -2.89 -3.55 0.29
C GLY A 394 -2.56 -4.93 0.87
N ALA A 395 -1.30 -5.16 1.26
CA ALA A 395 -0.88 -6.40 1.91
C ALA A 395 -1.62 -6.68 3.24
N PRO A 396 -1.85 -5.70 4.13
CA PRO A 396 -2.67 -5.91 5.32
C PRO A 396 -4.14 -6.23 5.06
N PRO A 397 -4.90 -5.49 4.21
CA PRO A 397 -6.28 -5.87 3.94
C PRO A 397 -6.38 -7.23 3.26
N ALA A 398 -5.43 -7.63 2.41
CA ALA A 398 -5.36 -9.00 1.90
C ALA A 398 -5.22 -10.01 3.06
N THR A 399 -4.16 -9.87 3.86
CA THR A 399 -3.81 -10.80 4.94
C THR A 399 -4.89 -10.90 6.01
N ILE A 400 -5.33 -9.76 6.56
CA ILE A 400 -6.32 -9.71 7.65
C ILE A 400 -7.66 -10.28 7.18
N THR A 401 -8.08 -9.97 5.94
CA THR A 401 -9.32 -10.53 5.40
C THR A 401 -9.20 -12.03 5.15
N ALA A 402 -8.05 -12.50 4.65
CA ALA A 402 -7.81 -13.93 4.45
C ALA A 402 -7.91 -14.71 5.76
N VAL A 403 -7.27 -14.22 6.82
CA VAL A 403 -7.34 -14.85 8.15
C VAL A 403 -8.75 -14.78 8.73
N ASN A 404 -9.35 -13.58 8.78
CA ASN A 404 -10.65 -13.37 9.43
C ASN A 404 -11.81 -14.04 8.69
N GLY A 405 -11.66 -14.29 7.39
CA GLY A 405 -12.63 -15.01 6.57
C GLY A 405 -12.38 -16.51 6.47
N GLN A 406 -11.31 -17.04 7.09
CA GLN A 406 -10.85 -18.43 6.90
C GLN A 406 -10.69 -18.78 5.42
N LEU A 407 -10.19 -17.83 4.63
CA LEU A 407 -10.10 -17.95 3.18
C LEU A 407 -8.92 -18.80 2.73
N ILE A 408 -8.08 -19.21 3.69
CA ILE A 408 -6.89 -20.04 3.50
C ILE A 408 -6.81 -20.94 4.72
N THR A 409 -6.92 -22.24 4.51
CA THR A 409 -6.72 -23.25 5.57
C THR A 409 -5.87 -24.40 5.05
N VAL A 410 -5.36 -25.21 5.98
CA VAL A 410 -4.79 -26.53 5.67
C VAL A 410 -5.88 -27.55 5.37
#